data_AF-A0A1F8U3S2-F1
#
_entry.id   AF-A0A1F8U3S2-F1
#
_cell.length_a   1.000
_cell.length_b   1.000
_cell.length_c   1.000
_cell.angle_alpha   90.00
_cell.angle_beta   90.00
_cell.angle_gamma   90.00
#
_symmetry.space_group_name_H-M   'P 1'
#
loop_
_entity.id
_entity.type
_entity.pdbx_description
1 polymer ?
#
loop_
_entity_poly.entity_id
_entity_poly.type
_entity_poly.pdbx_seq_one_letter_code
_entity_poly.pdbx_strand_id
1 'polypeptide(L)'
;MQNFDSINIEMLMHDRILLEDLDRRKRLIESISDKLNIPQAQLSNDKTMVDVLMQLQREHNPMMYEFNEDIWMFLASIMESEDDIQASRITGKNSFYNRTKAKLYIDTYWKNYNSAYPSFHGGGGDCANFVSQVLYAGGMPWVEDGNPNHYTWFTNWYCKPGASNKDGDKRISLSWKVAASFKKHWEKRAAKQVVISYKDAINNMLDLSNQVFIGDPVQFCYASGVPYHTLIVTGYAWDKAAGVSDIVLASHTIDSNRRSLYNTMLKYPKDYQLRFYVIKEGE
;
A
#
# COMPACT_ATOMS: atom_id res chain seq x y z
N MET A 1 6.41 -21.80 25.23
CA MET A 1 7.70 -21.37 24.65
C MET A 1 7.57 -21.53 23.14
N GLN A 2 7.21 -20.46 22.41
CA GLN A 2 7.18 -20.49 20.94
C GLN A 2 8.53 -20.00 20.43
N ASN A 3 9.12 -20.81 19.55
CA ASN A 3 10.52 -20.76 19.16
C ASN A 3 10.76 -19.72 18.05
N PHE A 4 11.95 -19.14 18.07
CA PHE A 4 12.44 -17.99 17.29
C PHE A 4 12.68 -18.28 15.78
N ASP A 5 11.67 -18.69 15.01
CA ASP A 5 11.79 -18.90 13.55
C ASP A 5 11.19 -17.77 12.69
N SER A 6 10.55 -16.75 13.28
CA SER A 6 9.94 -15.63 12.53
C SER A 6 10.94 -14.59 12.01
N ILE A 7 12.16 -14.57 12.54
CA ILE A 7 13.21 -13.59 12.19
C ILE A 7 13.68 -13.78 10.74
N ASN A 8 13.72 -15.02 10.25
CA ASN A 8 14.25 -15.32 8.92
C ASN A 8 13.25 -15.00 7.80
N ILE A 9 11.94 -15.19 8.04
CA ILE A 9 10.90 -14.93 7.03
C ILE A 9 10.79 -13.43 6.71
N GLU A 10 10.82 -12.55 7.71
CA GLU A 10 10.63 -11.11 7.50
C GLU A 10 11.82 -10.43 6.80
N MET A 11 13.05 -10.89 7.08
CA MET A 11 14.24 -10.41 6.39
C MET A 11 14.30 -10.97 4.97
N LEU A 12 14.04 -12.27 4.78
CA LEU A 12 13.91 -12.89 3.46
C LEU A 12 12.77 -12.28 2.64
N MET A 13 11.73 -11.74 3.27
CA MET A 13 10.61 -11.04 2.61
C MET A 13 10.92 -9.59 2.29
N HIS A 14 11.65 -8.87 3.13
CA HIS A 14 12.13 -7.54 2.74
C HIS A 14 13.16 -7.63 1.65
N ASP A 15 14.09 -8.58 1.75
CA ASP A 15 15.02 -8.91 0.68
C ASP A 15 14.23 -9.42 -0.52
N ARG A 16 13.17 -10.23 -0.38
CA ARG A 16 12.28 -10.57 -1.51
C ARG A 16 11.51 -9.40 -2.06
N ILE A 17 11.06 -8.43 -1.26
CA ILE A 17 10.30 -7.26 -1.70
C ILE A 17 11.24 -6.24 -2.37
N LEU A 18 12.47 -6.09 -1.87
CA LEU A 18 13.55 -5.30 -2.49
C LEU A 18 14.09 -5.99 -3.75
N LEU A 19 14.32 -7.30 -3.71
CA LEU A 19 14.66 -8.11 -4.88
C LEU A 19 13.51 -8.10 -5.86
N GLU A 20 12.26 -8.16 -5.40
CA GLU A 20 11.08 -7.97 -6.24
C GLU A 20 11.08 -6.56 -6.81
N ASP A 21 11.37 -5.49 -6.09
CA ASP A 21 11.37 -4.12 -6.63
C ASP A 21 12.50 -3.90 -7.67
N LEU A 22 13.71 -4.40 -7.39
CA LEU A 22 14.83 -4.42 -8.33
C LEU A 22 14.54 -5.32 -9.54
N ASP A 23 13.92 -6.48 -9.32
CA ASP A 23 13.47 -7.37 -10.39
C ASP A 23 12.26 -6.78 -11.14
N ARG A 24 11.39 -6.00 -10.51
CA ARG A 24 10.25 -5.31 -11.13
C ARG A 24 10.76 -4.24 -12.08
N ARG A 25 11.69 -3.40 -11.63
CA ARG A 25 12.36 -2.41 -12.49
C ARG A 25 13.11 -3.09 -13.64
N LYS A 26 13.84 -4.16 -13.35
CA LYS A 26 14.57 -4.93 -14.36
C LYS A 26 13.62 -5.58 -15.36
N ARG A 27 12.55 -6.25 -14.91
CA ARG A 27 11.49 -6.82 -15.76
C ARG A 27 10.80 -5.77 -16.59
N LEU A 28 10.55 -4.58 -16.03
CA LEU A 28 9.94 -3.48 -16.76
C LEU A 28 10.86 -2.97 -17.87
N ILE A 29 12.15 -2.78 -17.55
CA ILE A 29 13.19 -2.40 -18.51
C ILE A 29 13.32 -3.46 -19.61
N GLU A 30 13.44 -4.74 -19.26
CA GLU A 30 13.54 -5.86 -20.20
C GLU A 30 12.31 -5.94 -21.09
N SER A 31 11.10 -5.89 -20.52
CA SER A 31 9.85 -6.01 -21.28
C SER A 31 9.62 -4.85 -22.23
N ILE A 32 9.92 -3.61 -21.81
CA ILE A 32 9.81 -2.43 -22.68
C ILE A 32 10.89 -2.44 -23.74
N SER A 33 12.11 -2.87 -23.38
CA SER A 33 13.21 -3.04 -24.33
C SER A 33 12.84 -4.02 -25.43
N ASP A 34 12.32 -5.18 -25.08
CA ASP A 34 11.96 -6.24 -26.02
C ASP A 34 10.78 -5.86 -26.91
N LYS A 35 9.73 -5.24 -26.35
CA LYS A 35 8.51 -4.93 -27.10
C LYS A 35 8.60 -3.68 -27.96
N LEU A 36 9.36 -2.67 -27.53
CA LEU A 36 9.51 -1.40 -28.25
C LEU A 36 10.85 -1.28 -28.97
N ASN A 37 11.73 -2.28 -28.85
CA ASN A 37 13.06 -2.32 -29.42
C ASN A 37 13.94 -1.13 -28.98
N ILE A 38 13.82 -0.72 -27.71
CA ILE A 38 14.60 0.36 -27.08
C ILE A 38 15.74 -0.27 -26.28
N PRO A 39 17.00 0.17 -26.39
CA PRO A 39 18.10 -0.40 -25.60
C PRO A 39 17.90 -0.28 -24.08
N GLN A 40 18.09 -1.36 -23.33
CA GLN A 40 17.96 -1.36 -21.85
C GLN A 40 18.83 -0.30 -21.16
N ALA A 41 20.01 -0.01 -21.72
CA ALA A 41 20.90 1.04 -21.22
C ALA A 41 20.26 2.44 -21.26
N GLN A 42 19.39 2.71 -22.23
CA GLN A 42 18.62 3.95 -22.31
C GLN A 42 17.47 3.99 -21.30
N LEU A 43 16.79 2.85 -21.11
CA LEU A 43 15.68 2.70 -20.16
C LEU A 43 16.14 2.66 -18.70
N SER A 44 17.44 2.46 -18.45
CA SER A 44 18.03 2.57 -17.11
C SER A 44 18.05 4.00 -16.58
N ASN A 45 17.83 5.00 -17.44
CA ASN A 45 17.63 6.39 -17.07
C ASN A 45 16.15 6.64 -16.73
N ASP A 46 15.88 7.12 -15.51
CA ASP A 46 14.51 7.28 -15.03
C ASP A 46 13.68 8.27 -15.86
N LYS A 47 14.30 9.34 -16.38
CA LYS A 47 13.60 10.32 -17.23
C LYS A 47 13.16 9.69 -18.55
N THR A 48 14.07 8.98 -19.23
CA THR A 48 13.74 8.26 -20.47
C THR A 48 12.66 7.23 -20.23
N MET A 49 12.73 6.51 -19.11
CA MET A 49 11.75 5.49 -18.75
C MET A 49 10.37 6.13 -18.51
N VAL A 50 10.31 7.25 -17.77
CA VAL A 50 9.06 8.02 -17.59
C VAL A 50 8.52 8.52 -18.93
N ASP A 51 9.35 9.08 -19.80
CA ASP A 51 8.92 9.60 -21.11
C ASP A 51 8.29 8.49 -21.98
N VAL A 52 8.88 7.29 -21.98
CA VAL A 52 8.34 6.11 -22.67
C VAL A 52 7.01 5.69 -22.05
N LEU A 53 6.93 5.56 -20.72
CA LEU A 53 5.69 5.18 -20.05
C LEU A 53 4.57 6.20 -20.26
N MET A 54 4.89 7.50 -20.24
CA MET A 54 3.97 8.58 -20.55
C MET A 54 3.48 8.51 -22.00
N GLN A 55 4.36 8.16 -22.93
CA GLN A 55 3.97 7.97 -24.33
C GLN A 55 3.04 6.76 -24.49
N LEU A 56 3.38 5.63 -23.87
CA LEU A 56 2.55 4.43 -23.86
C LEU A 56 1.17 4.70 -23.25
N GLN A 57 1.12 5.51 -22.20
CA GLN A 57 -0.13 5.96 -21.59
C GLN A 57 -0.98 6.81 -22.56
N ARG A 58 -0.37 7.80 -23.24
CA ARG A 58 -1.06 8.64 -24.24
C ARG A 58 -1.63 7.81 -25.39
N GLU A 59 -0.89 6.80 -25.83
CA GLU A 59 -1.28 5.90 -26.91
C GLU A 59 -2.25 4.79 -26.48
N HIS A 60 -2.62 4.73 -25.19
CA HIS A 60 -3.44 3.64 -24.63
C HIS A 60 -2.85 2.26 -24.92
N ASN A 61 -1.51 2.16 -24.91
CA ASN A 61 -0.80 0.94 -25.27
C ASN A 61 -1.11 -0.18 -24.24
N PRO A 62 -1.45 -1.41 -24.69
CA PRO A 62 -1.78 -2.53 -23.81
C PRO A 62 -0.75 -2.85 -22.73
N MET A 63 0.53 -2.52 -22.99
CA MET A 63 1.64 -2.73 -22.05
C MET A 63 1.46 -1.99 -20.72
N MET A 64 0.78 -0.83 -20.74
CA MET A 64 0.42 -0.09 -19.53
C MET A 64 -0.46 -0.91 -18.59
N TYR A 65 -1.24 -1.83 -19.13
CA TYR A 65 -2.15 -2.67 -18.36
C TYR A 65 -1.54 -4.02 -17.98
N GLU A 66 -0.59 -4.53 -18.77
CA GLU A 66 0.10 -5.80 -18.58
C GLU A 66 1.17 -5.73 -17.47
N PHE A 67 1.90 -4.62 -17.35
CA PHE A 67 2.93 -4.42 -16.33
C PHE A 67 2.53 -3.37 -15.29
N ASN A 68 1.22 -3.26 -15.05
CA ASN A 68 0.60 -2.13 -14.37
C ASN A 68 1.18 -1.89 -12.97
N GLU A 69 1.35 -2.92 -12.13
CA GLU A 69 1.94 -2.73 -10.80
C GLU A 69 3.36 -2.19 -10.87
N ASP A 70 4.19 -2.77 -11.74
CA ASP A 70 5.61 -2.41 -11.89
C ASP A 70 5.75 -0.99 -12.45
N ILE A 71 4.92 -0.66 -13.44
CA ILE A 71 4.82 0.68 -14.02
C ILE A 71 4.42 1.70 -12.96
N TRP A 72 3.35 1.46 -12.20
CA TRP A 72 2.88 2.45 -11.23
C TRP A 72 3.76 2.55 -9.99
N MET A 73 4.41 1.47 -9.58
CA MET A 73 5.44 1.55 -8.54
C MET A 73 6.63 2.38 -9.02
N PHE A 74 7.10 2.16 -10.24
CA PHE A 74 8.16 2.94 -10.85
C PHE A 74 7.75 4.41 -11.04
N LEU A 75 6.59 4.68 -11.63
CA LEU A 75 6.08 6.04 -11.80
C LEU A 75 5.88 6.71 -10.44
N ALA A 76 5.35 6.03 -9.43
CA ALA A 76 5.18 6.63 -8.10
C ALA A 76 6.49 6.86 -7.34
N SER A 77 7.56 6.12 -7.67
CA SER A 77 8.88 6.35 -7.09
C SER A 77 9.60 7.54 -7.71
N ILE A 78 9.31 7.84 -8.98
CA ILE A 78 9.94 8.95 -9.71
C ILE A 78 9.07 10.21 -9.72
N MET A 79 7.75 10.05 -9.77
CA MET A 79 6.79 11.15 -9.92
C MET A 79 6.19 11.53 -8.58
N GLU A 80 6.85 12.45 -7.89
CA GLU A 80 6.14 13.35 -6.99
C GLU A 80 5.38 14.40 -7.81
N SER A 81 4.09 14.12 -8.03
CA SER A 81 3.03 15.04 -8.49
C SER A 81 3.02 15.38 -9.99
N GLU A 82 1.91 15.04 -10.67
CA GLU A 82 1.39 15.81 -11.81
C GLU A 82 -0.05 15.44 -12.22
N ASP A 83 -0.84 14.86 -11.32
CA ASP A 83 -2.28 14.71 -11.54
C ASP A 83 -3.01 15.59 -10.52
N ASP A 84 -3.33 16.81 -10.97
CA ASP A 84 -4.17 17.73 -10.23
C ASP A 84 -5.55 17.13 -10.06
N ILE A 85 -5.90 16.91 -8.80
CA ILE A 85 -7.21 16.42 -8.41
C ILE A 85 -8.18 17.60 -8.45
N GLN A 86 -9.35 17.39 -9.05
CA GLN A 86 -10.56 18.13 -8.66
C GLN A 86 -10.79 17.92 -7.14
N ALA A 87 -10.19 18.79 -6.33
CA ALA A 87 -10.11 18.71 -4.86
C ALA A 87 -11.50 18.58 -4.17
N SER A 88 -12.57 18.81 -4.92
CA SER A 88 -13.96 18.68 -4.49
C SER A 88 -14.43 17.23 -4.23
N ARG A 89 -13.75 16.20 -4.75
CA ARG A 89 -14.21 14.80 -4.60
C ARG A 89 -13.71 14.06 -3.34
N ILE A 90 -12.70 14.59 -2.64
CA ILE A 90 -11.93 13.81 -1.63
C ILE A 90 -11.89 14.50 -0.24
N THR A 91 -12.68 15.55 -0.01
CA THR A 91 -12.63 16.29 1.26
C THR A 91 -13.74 15.86 2.24
N GLY A 92 -13.32 15.47 3.45
CA GLY A 92 -14.21 15.25 4.58
C GLY A 92 -13.45 14.68 5.78
N LYS A 93 -13.87 14.99 7.01
CA LYS A 93 -13.32 14.40 8.26
C LYS A 93 -13.60 12.89 8.40
N ASN A 94 -14.19 12.26 7.37
CA ASN A 94 -14.66 10.87 7.33
C ASN A 94 -15.45 10.46 8.58
N SER A 95 -16.35 11.31 9.06
CA SER A 95 -17.14 11.10 10.28
C SER A 95 -18.02 9.83 10.24
N PHE A 96 -18.33 9.34 9.05
CA PHE A 96 -19.07 8.09 8.83
C PHE A 96 -18.20 6.82 8.99
N TYR A 97 -16.87 6.95 9.09
CA TYR A 97 -15.97 5.81 9.29
C TYR A 97 -16.15 5.22 10.69
N ASN A 98 -16.45 3.93 10.75
CA ASN A 98 -16.72 3.17 11.95
C ASN A 98 -15.57 2.19 12.23
N ARG A 99 -14.74 2.56 13.20
CA ARG A 99 -13.57 1.78 13.63
C ARG A 99 -13.93 0.40 14.19
N THR A 100 -15.09 0.27 14.85
CA THR A 100 -15.59 -1.01 15.35
C THR A 100 -15.90 -1.98 14.22
N LYS A 101 -16.53 -1.51 13.13
CA LYS A 101 -16.78 -2.33 11.93
C LYS A 101 -15.49 -2.70 11.22
N ALA A 102 -14.54 -1.76 11.11
CA ALA A 102 -13.22 -2.03 10.57
C ALA A 102 -12.51 -3.13 11.38
N LYS A 103 -12.52 -3.03 12.72
CA LYS A 103 -11.94 -4.04 13.61
C LYS A 103 -12.62 -5.41 13.48
N LEU A 104 -13.95 -5.44 13.40
CA LEU A 104 -14.69 -6.68 13.18
C LEU A 104 -14.29 -7.34 11.86
N TYR A 105 -14.12 -6.56 10.80
CA TYR A 105 -13.67 -7.06 9.51
C TYR A 105 -12.26 -7.64 9.60
N ILE A 106 -11.33 -6.92 10.25
CA ILE A 106 -9.97 -7.41 10.50
C ILE A 106 -10.02 -8.75 11.23
N ASP A 107 -10.75 -8.84 12.35
CA ASP A 107 -10.80 -10.05 13.18
C ASP A 107 -11.38 -11.27 12.45
N THR A 108 -12.31 -11.01 11.52
CA THR A 108 -12.93 -12.04 10.70
C THR A 108 -12.00 -12.52 9.59
N TYR A 109 -11.34 -11.59 8.91
CA TYR A 109 -10.70 -11.86 7.61
C TYR A 109 -9.17 -11.80 7.60
N TRP A 110 -8.49 -11.51 8.72
CA TRP A 110 -7.02 -11.44 8.75
C TRP A 110 -6.33 -12.76 8.36
N LYS A 111 -6.98 -13.91 8.59
CA LYS A 111 -6.49 -15.26 8.25
C LYS A 111 -7.34 -15.97 7.20
N ASN A 112 -8.65 -15.75 7.21
CA ASN A 112 -9.57 -16.38 6.29
C ASN A 112 -9.98 -15.33 5.26
N TYR A 113 -9.50 -15.44 4.03
CA TYR A 113 -9.62 -14.35 3.05
C TYR A 113 -11.08 -14.22 2.61
N ASN A 114 -11.56 -12.97 2.46
CA ASN A 114 -12.94 -12.74 2.07
C ASN A 114 -13.15 -13.10 0.58
N SER A 115 -13.84 -14.21 0.32
CA SER A 115 -14.14 -14.70 -1.02
C SER A 115 -14.98 -13.76 -1.90
N ALA A 116 -15.57 -12.71 -1.33
CA ALA A 116 -16.24 -11.65 -2.11
C ALA A 116 -15.25 -10.78 -2.91
N TYR A 117 -13.96 -10.81 -2.58
CA TYR A 117 -12.90 -10.05 -3.22
C TYR A 117 -11.85 -10.97 -3.83
N PRO A 118 -11.19 -10.57 -4.93
CA PRO A 118 -10.04 -11.30 -5.44
C PRO A 118 -8.91 -11.29 -4.41
N SER A 119 -8.19 -12.40 -4.31
CA SER A 119 -6.93 -12.48 -3.56
C SER A 119 -5.75 -12.38 -4.52
N PHE A 120 -4.74 -11.65 -4.09
CA PHE A 120 -3.46 -11.49 -4.80
C PHE A 120 -2.31 -12.17 -4.03
N HIS A 121 -2.63 -13.15 -3.19
CA HIS A 121 -1.64 -13.90 -2.43
C HIS A 121 -0.53 -14.45 -3.34
N GLY A 122 0.73 -14.18 -2.99
CA GLY A 122 1.92 -14.63 -3.73
C GLY A 122 2.29 -13.80 -4.98
N GLY A 123 1.48 -12.80 -5.38
CA GLY A 123 1.73 -11.99 -6.59
C GLY A 123 2.03 -10.50 -6.35
N GLY A 124 2.00 -10.04 -5.10
CA GLY A 124 2.01 -8.60 -4.78
C GLY A 124 0.59 -8.04 -4.63
N GLY A 125 0.45 -6.82 -4.09
CA GLY A 125 -0.82 -6.10 -4.02
C GLY A 125 -1.85 -6.56 -2.96
N ASP A 126 -1.77 -7.79 -2.44
CA ASP A 126 -2.81 -8.27 -1.52
C ASP A 126 -2.84 -7.51 -0.18
N CYS A 127 -1.70 -6.93 0.21
CA CYS A 127 -1.60 -6.10 1.39
C CYS A 127 -2.50 -4.85 1.32
N ALA A 128 -2.48 -4.09 0.22
CA ALA A 128 -3.36 -2.94 0.05
C ALA A 128 -4.80 -3.36 -0.24
N ASN A 129 -5.01 -4.48 -0.94
CA ASN A 129 -6.34 -5.05 -1.16
C ASN A 129 -7.07 -5.33 0.16
N PHE A 130 -6.42 -6.04 1.09
CA PHE A 130 -6.97 -6.30 2.42
C PHE A 130 -7.30 -5.03 3.17
N VAL A 131 -6.35 -4.08 3.23
CA VAL A 131 -6.56 -2.80 3.90
C VAL A 131 -7.73 -2.04 3.27
N SER A 132 -7.85 -2.03 1.94
CA SER A 132 -8.97 -1.37 1.28
C SER A 132 -10.32 -2.00 1.63
N GLN A 133 -10.38 -3.34 1.73
CA GLN A 133 -11.57 -4.03 2.21
C GLN A 133 -11.93 -3.65 3.64
N VAL A 134 -10.93 -3.54 4.55
CA VAL A 134 -11.15 -3.09 5.93
C VAL A 134 -11.75 -1.69 5.96
N LEU A 135 -11.21 -0.76 5.16
CA LEU A 135 -11.71 0.61 5.07
C LEU A 135 -13.15 0.66 4.56
N TYR A 136 -13.46 -0.11 3.52
CA TYR A 136 -14.80 -0.20 2.96
C TYR A 136 -15.81 -0.79 3.95
N ALA A 137 -15.45 -1.87 4.65
CA ALA A 137 -16.27 -2.46 5.69
C ALA A 137 -16.46 -1.52 6.90
N GLY A 138 -15.45 -0.70 7.20
CA GLY A 138 -15.54 0.40 8.14
C GLY A 138 -16.43 1.56 7.67
N GLY A 139 -16.94 1.54 6.44
CA GLY A 139 -17.91 2.52 5.94
C GLY A 139 -17.34 3.58 5.01
N MET A 140 -16.07 3.47 4.58
CA MET A 140 -15.53 4.34 3.55
C MET A 140 -16.20 4.05 2.20
N PRO A 141 -16.86 5.03 1.54
CA PRO A 141 -17.54 4.78 0.28
C PRO A 141 -16.54 4.51 -0.84
N TRP A 142 -16.96 3.84 -1.90
CA TRP A 142 -16.18 3.86 -3.14
C TRP A 142 -16.11 5.27 -3.72
N VAL A 143 -15.02 5.53 -4.43
CA VAL A 143 -14.88 6.73 -5.25
C VAL A 143 -14.66 6.25 -6.67
N GLU A 144 -15.55 6.64 -7.57
CA GLU A 144 -15.37 6.37 -9.00
C GLU A 144 -15.92 7.52 -9.83
N ASP A 145 -15.43 7.65 -11.06
CA ASP A 145 -15.89 8.64 -12.04
C ASP A 145 -16.86 8.05 -13.10
N GLY A 146 -17.17 6.76 -12.99
CA GLY A 146 -18.06 6.03 -13.90
C GLY A 146 -17.38 5.53 -15.18
N ASN A 147 -16.11 5.88 -15.45
CA ASN A 147 -15.37 5.36 -16.60
C ASN A 147 -14.50 4.17 -16.18
N PRO A 148 -14.82 2.93 -16.60
CA PRO A 148 -14.03 1.76 -16.24
C PRO A 148 -12.59 1.81 -16.76
N ASN A 149 -12.29 2.61 -17.79
CA ASN A 149 -10.92 2.75 -18.30
C ASN A 149 -10.01 3.53 -17.35
N HIS A 150 -10.57 4.27 -16.38
CA HIS A 150 -9.81 5.03 -15.40
C HIS A 150 -9.52 4.23 -14.13
N TYR A 151 -9.63 2.90 -14.15
CA TYR A 151 -9.30 2.03 -13.00
C TYR A 151 -7.85 2.20 -12.50
N THR A 152 -6.93 2.71 -13.34
CA THR A 152 -5.54 3.02 -12.96
C THR A 152 -5.38 4.37 -12.27
N TRP A 153 -6.36 5.27 -12.39
CA TRP A 153 -6.28 6.60 -11.79
C TRP A 153 -6.47 6.50 -10.29
N PHE A 154 -5.55 7.11 -9.53
CA PHE A 154 -5.63 7.09 -8.07
C PHE A 154 -6.83 7.89 -7.53
N THR A 155 -7.50 8.71 -8.36
CA THR A 155 -8.75 9.39 -8.00
C THR A 155 -9.92 8.43 -7.84
N ASN A 156 -9.85 7.26 -8.49
CA ASN A 156 -10.78 6.17 -8.29
C ASN A 156 -10.28 5.27 -7.16
N TRP A 157 -11.17 4.68 -6.36
CA TRP A 157 -10.91 3.68 -5.32
C TRP A 157 -12.15 2.78 -5.15
N TYR A 158 -12.08 1.57 -5.71
CA TYR A 158 -13.20 0.61 -5.69
C TYR A 158 -12.76 -0.83 -5.99
N CYS A 159 -13.59 -1.79 -5.58
CA CYS A 159 -13.52 -3.18 -6.03
C CYS A 159 -14.94 -3.75 -6.19
N LYS A 160 -15.44 -3.80 -7.43
CA LYS A 160 -16.81 -4.18 -7.76
C LYS A 160 -17.02 -5.70 -7.62
N PRO A 161 -18.26 -6.16 -7.37
CA PRO A 161 -18.55 -7.58 -7.28
C PRO A 161 -18.11 -8.33 -8.55
N GLY A 162 -17.49 -9.49 -8.35
CA GLY A 162 -16.98 -10.31 -9.45
C GLY A 162 -15.67 -9.82 -10.07
N ALA A 163 -15.00 -8.81 -9.48
CA ALA A 163 -13.62 -8.49 -9.81
C ALA A 163 -12.72 -9.73 -9.65
N SER A 164 -11.76 -9.87 -10.55
CA SER A 164 -10.78 -10.95 -10.57
C SER A 164 -9.38 -10.44 -10.27
N ASN A 165 -8.45 -11.36 -10.04
CA ASN A 165 -7.03 -11.06 -9.85
C ASN A 165 -6.27 -10.85 -11.17
N LYS A 166 -6.98 -10.85 -12.32
CA LYS A 166 -6.37 -10.66 -13.63
C LYS A 166 -5.90 -9.23 -13.82
N ASP A 167 -4.74 -9.07 -14.46
CA ASP A 167 -4.27 -7.77 -14.90
C ASP A 167 -5.24 -7.18 -15.93
N GLY A 168 -5.49 -5.87 -15.81
CA GLY A 168 -6.46 -5.19 -16.65
C GLY A 168 -7.93 -5.40 -16.27
N ASP A 169 -8.26 -6.09 -15.17
CA ASP A 169 -9.65 -6.13 -14.68
C ASP A 169 -10.10 -4.75 -14.21
N LYS A 170 -10.89 -4.08 -15.05
CA LYS A 170 -11.43 -2.73 -14.85
C LYS A 170 -12.50 -2.65 -13.75
N ARG A 171 -12.76 -3.75 -13.04
CA ARG A 171 -13.68 -3.81 -11.88
C ARG A 171 -12.97 -3.59 -10.54
N ILE A 172 -11.64 -3.47 -10.54
CA ILE A 172 -10.86 -3.12 -9.35
C ILE A 172 -9.89 -2.01 -9.69
N SER A 173 -9.86 -0.94 -8.90
CA SER A 173 -8.93 0.16 -9.13
C SER A 173 -7.54 -0.18 -8.59
N LEU A 174 -6.50 0.45 -9.15
CA LEU A 174 -5.14 0.25 -8.64
C LEU A 174 -4.96 0.80 -7.24
N SER A 175 -5.55 1.95 -6.93
CA SER A 175 -5.56 2.49 -5.56
C SER A 175 -6.17 1.55 -4.52
N TRP A 176 -6.99 0.58 -4.94
CA TRP A 176 -7.55 -0.43 -4.05
C TRP A 176 -6.52 -1.51 -3.70
N LYS A 177 -5.67 -1.92 -4.65
CA LYS A 177 -4.78 -3.08 -4.51
C LYS A 177 -3.27 -2.79 -4.57
N VAL A 178 -2.83 -1.62 -5.01
CA VAL A 178 -1.40 -1.29 -5.18
C VAL A 178 -0.98 -0.27 -4.13
N ALA A 179 0.08 -0.56 -3.37
CA ALA A 179 0.54 0.30 -2.27
C ALA A 179 0.85 1.75 -2.70
N ALA A 180 1.49 1.93 -3.86
CA ALA A 180 1.82 3.24 -4.40
C ALA A 180 0.57 4.05 -4.81
N SER A 181 -0.36 3.44 -5.54
CA SER A 181 -1.61 4.09 -5.92
C SER A 181 -2.52 4.32 -4.70
N PHE A 182 -2.50 3.42 -3.72
CA PHE A 182 -3.18 3.57 -2.43
C PHE A 182 -2.68 4.82 -1.73
N LYS A 183 -1.36 5.04 -1.68
CA LYS A 183 -0.75 6.25 -1.12
C LYS A 183 -1.33 7.51 -1.76
N LYS A 184 -1.27 7.61 -3.08
CA LYS A 184 -1.77 8.79 -3.81
C LYS A 184 -3.26 9.07 -3.56
N HIS A 185 -4.08 8.03 -3.43
CA HIS A 185 -5.50 8.19 -3.09
C HIS A 185 -5.69 8.68 -1.65
N TRP A 186 -5.09 7.97 -0.69
CA TRP A 186 -5.33 8.20 0.73
C TRP A 186 -4.58 9.39 1.31
N GLU A 187 -3.54 9.89 0.63
CA GLU A 187 -2.85 11.15 0.96
C GLU A 187 -3.78 12.34 1.01
N LYS A 188 -4.81 12.35 0.17
CA LYS A 188 -5.77 13.45 0.08
C LYS A 188 -7.12 13.13 0.73
N ARG A 189 -7.31 11.88 1.17
CA ARG A 189 -8.59 11.36 1.69
C ARG A 189 -8.60 11.07 3.17
N ALA A 190 -7.47 10.68 3.74
CA ALA A 190 -7.36 10.53 5.18
C ALA A 190 -7.60 11.88 5.86
N ALA A 191 -8.21 11.89 7.04
CA ALA A 191 -8.43 13.12 7.79
C ALA A 191 -7.10 13.76 8.22
N LYS A 192 -6.09 12.92 8.52
CA LYS A 192 -4.73 13.35 8.84
C LYS A 192 -3.71 12.31 8.37
N GLN A 193 -2.50 12.77 8.07
CA GLN A 193 -1.34 11.91 7.85
C GLN A 193 -0.30 12.08 8.95
N VAL A 194 0.38 10.99 9.29
CA VAL A 194 1.58 11.01 10.15
C VAL A 194 2.70 10.33 9.39
N VAL A 195 3.75 11.08 9.04
CA VAL A 195 4.96 10.58 8.38
C VAL A 195 6.12 10.71 9.37
N ILE A 196 6.82 9.62 9.63
CA ILE A 196 7.85 9.56 10.67
C ILE A 196 8.94 8.57 10.28
N SER A 197 10.21 8.89 10.54
CA SER A 197 11.31 7.92 10.33
C SER A 197 11.22 6.77 11.32
N TYR A 198 11.81 5.61 10.99
CA TYR A 198 11.87 4.47 11.92
C TYR A 198 12.65 4.87 13.18
N LYS A 199 13.75 5.61 13.03
CA LYS A 199 14.51 6.15 14.16
C LYS A 199 13.62 6.93 15.13
N ASP A 200 12.82 7.86 14.61
CA ASP A 200 12.00 8.73 15.46
C ASP A 200 10.79 7.98 16.02
N ALA A 201 10.18 7.08 15.25
CA ALA A 201 9.09 6.23 15.73
C ALA A 201 9.54 5.32 16.88
N ILE A 202 10.69 4.64 16.74
CA ILE A 202 11.28 3.79 17.78
C ILE A 202 11.49 4.59 19.08
N ASN A 203 11.98 5.83 18.98
CA ASN A 203 12.25 6.68 20.14
C ASN A 203 10.97 7.26 20.77
N ASN A 204 9.84 7.25 20.07
CA ASN A 204 8.61 7.95 20.47
C ASN A 204 7.35 7.06 20.35
N MET A 205 7.47 5.76 20.64
CA MET A 205 6.37 4.79 20.48
C MET A 205 5.09 5.18 21.23
N LEU A 206 5.22 5.71 22.45
CA LEU A 206 4.06 6.15 23.24
C LEU A 206 3.30 7.26 22.52
N ASP A 207 4.00 8.32 22.12
CA ASP A 207 3.41 9.46 21.40
C ASP A 207 2.84 9.05 20.04
N LEU A 208 3.48 8.09 19.37
CA LEU A 208 2.96 7.54 18.12
C LEU A 208 1.65 6.76 18.36
N SER A 209 1.59 5.91 19.39
CA SER A 209 0.38 5.15 19.73
C SER A 209 -0.82 6.03 20.10
N ASN A 210 -0.57 7.25 20.60
CA ASN A 210 -1.61 8.24 20.91
C ASN A 210 -2.15 9.00 19.67
N GLN A 211 -1.50 8.88 18.51
CA GLN A 211 -1.84 9.63 17.30
C GLN A 211 -2.53 8.78 16.22
N VAL A 212 -2.49 7.46 16.35
CA VAL A 212 -3.02 6.52 15.37
C VAL A 212 -4.02 5.62 16.06
N PHE A 213 -5.03 5.14 15.34
CA PHE A 213 -6.18 4.44 15.92
C PHE A 213 -6.44 3.11 15.23
N ILE A 214 -7.17 2.21 15.90
CA ILE A 214 -7.63 0.94 15.31
C ILE A 214 -8.37 1.20 13.99
N GLY A 215 -8.01 0.46 12.94
CA GLY A 215 -8.53 0.64 11.60
C GLY A 215 -7.88 1.77 10.81
N ASP A 216 -6.79 2.37 11.29
CA ASP A 216 -5.96 3.26 10.47
C ASP A 216 -4.93 2.44 9.65
N PRO A 217 -4.78 2.72 8.35
CA PRO A 217 -3.71 2.16 7.54
C PRO A 217 -2.33 2.69 7.95
N VAL A 218 -1.33 1.83 7.84
CA VAL A 218 0.08 2.18 7.91
C VAL A 218 0.80 1.63 6.69
N GLN A 219 1.65 2.45 6.11
CA GLN A 219 2.58 2.02 5.07
C GLN A 219 4.01 2.03 5.60
N PHE A 220 4.73 0.96 5.28
CA PHE A 220 6.17 0.92 5.39
C PHE A 220 6.76 1.46 4.09
N CYS A 221 7.66 2.41 4.22
CA CYS A 221 8.25 3.13 3.13
C CYS A 221 9.77 3.07 3.22
N TYR A 222 10.43 3.06 2.05
CA TYR A 222 11.86 3.31 1.97
C TYR A 222 12.20 4.73 2.46
N ALA A 223 13.50 5.03 2.62
CA ALA A 223 13.97 6.38 2.98
C ALA A 223 13.47 7.46 1.99
N SER A 224 13.24 7.09 0.73
CA SER A 224 12.65 7.95 -0.32
C SER A 224 11.16 8.26 -0.12
N GLY A 225 10.48 7.62 0.83
CA GLY A 225 9.03 7.79 1.04
C GLY A 225 8.15 6.98 0.07
N VAL A 226 8.75 6.09 -0.73
CA VAL A 226 8.05 5.14 -1.60
C VAL A 226 7.52 3.97 -0.75
N PRO A 227 6.20 3.69 -0.77
CA PRO A 227 5.62 2.63 0.04
C PRO A 227 5.90 1.26 -0.58
N TYR A 228 6.37 0.31 0.22
CA TYR A 228 6.60 -1.07 -0.20
C TYR A 228 5.65 -2.07 0.47
N HIS A 229 4.98 -1.68 1.56
CA HIS A 229 4.02 -2.55 2.24
C HIS A 229 2.90 -1.75 2.90
N THR A 230 1.66 -2.24 2.84
CA THR A 230 0.48 -1.60 3.44
C THR A 230 -0.15 -2.55 4.46
N LEU A 231 -0.33 -2.09 5.69
CA LEU A 231 -0.92 -2.83 6.80
C LEU A 231 -2.00 -1.98 7.48
N ILE A 232 -2.70 -2.55 8.46
CA ILE A 232 -3.73 -1.85 9.24
C ILE A 232 -3.48 -2.01 10.74
N VAL A 233 -3.70 -0.95 11.52
CA VAL A 233 -3.65 -0.98 12.98
C VAL A 233 -4.82 -1.81 13.53
N THR A 234 -4.51 -2.79 14.38
CA THR A 234 -5.50 -3.67 15.01
C THR A 234 -5.65 -3.42 16.50
N GLY A 235 -4.66 -2.79 17.13
CA GLY A 235 -4.68 -2.47 18.55
C GLY A 235 -3.31 -2.10 19.08
N TYR A 236 -3.18 -2.20 20.40
CA TYR A 236 -1.96 -1.87 21.12
C TYR A 236 -1.63 -3.00 22.10
N ALA A 237 -0.35 -3.29 22.27
CA ALA A 237 0.13 -4.35 23.15
C ALA A 237 1.37 -3.88 23.90
N TRP A 238 1.45 -4.16 25.20
CA TRP A 238 2.65 -3.90 25.97
C TRP A 238 3.73 -4.93 25.65
N ASP A 239 4.84 -4.49 25.06
CA ASP A 239 6.04 -5.30 24.92
C ASP A 239 6.88 -5.20 26.21
N LYS A 240 6.79 -6.24 27.04
CA LYS A 240 7.51 -6.29 28.33
C LYS A 240 9.03 -6.31 28.16
N ALA A 241 9.55 -6.89 27.08
CA ALA A 241 10.99 -7.01 26.87
C ALA A 241 11.59 -5.67 26.43
N ALA A 242 10.88 -4.95 25.56
CA ALA A 242 11.29 -3.63 25.09
C ALA A 242 10.86 -2.48 26.03
N GLY A 243 9.89 -2.72 26.90
CA GLY A 243 9.34 -1.67 27.79
C GLY A 243 8.55 -0.60 27.04
N VAL A 244 7.85 -0.96 25.95
CA VAL A 244 7.10 -0.02 25.10
C VAL A 244 5.64 -0.44 24.92
N SER A 245 4.76 0.56 24.78
CA SER A 245 3.40 0.36 24.29
C SER A 245 3.44 0.26 22.77
N ASP A 246 3.39 -0.97 22.27
CA ASP A 246 3.52 -1.25 20.86
C ASP A 246 2.19 -1.13 20.12
N ILE A 247 2.27 -0.78 18.84
CA ILE A 247 1.14 -0.81 17.92
C ILE A 247 1.17 -2.17 17.23
N VAL A 248 0.05 -2.89 17.23
CA VAL A 248 -0.05 -4.17 16.54
C VAL A 248 -0.82 -4.04 15.23
N LEU A 249 -0.35 -4.77 14.22
CA LEU A 249 -0.76 -4.64 12.83
C LEU A 249 -1.33 -5.95 12.28
N ALA A 250 -2.18 -5.82 11.25
CA ALA A 250 -2.61 -6.92 10.39
C ALA A 250 -2.23 -6.73 8.93
N SER A 251 -1.93 -7.84 8.26
CA SER A 251 -1.81 -7.92 6.80
C SER A 251 -2.03 -9.36 6.29
N HIS A 252 -2.27 -9.49 4.99
CA HIS A 252 -2.37 -10.78 4.27
C HIS A 252 -1.03 -11.24 3.67
N THR A 253 0.04 -10.45 3.78
CA THR A 253 1.38 -10.90 3.31
C THR A 253 2.02 -11.87 4.30
N ILE A 254 1.83 -11.62 5.60
CA ILE A 254 2.14 -12.55 6.67
C ILE A 254 0.87 -12.58 7.52
N ASP A 255 0.01 -13.58 7.29
CA ASP A 255 -1.27 -13.70 8.00
C ASP A 255 -1.05 -13.53 9.51
N SER A 256 -1.40 -12.34 10.00
CA SER A 256 -1.23 -11.94 11.38
C SER A 256 -2.19 -10.79 11.66
N ASN A 257 -2.70 -10.73 12.88
CA ASN A 257 -3.42 -9.57 13.42
C ASN A 257 -2.78 -9.02 14.70
N ARG A 258 -1.56 -9.48 15.02
CA ARG A 258 -0.79 -9.10 16.21
C ARG A 258 0.67 -8.81 15.88
N ARG A 259 0.98 -8.43 14.64
CA ARG A 259 2.35 -8.12 14.22
C ARG A 259 2.83 -6.87 14.97
N SER A 260 3.94 -6.99 15.69
CA SER A 260 4.57 -5.89 16.41
C SER A 260 5.13 -4.85 15.44
N LEU A 261 4.71 -3.58 15.54
CA LEU A 261 5.30 -2.51 14.76
C LEU A 261 6.74 -2.23 15.23
N TYR A 262 6.94 -2.08 16.53
CA TYR A 262 8.24 -1.76 17.13
C TYR A 262 9.32 -2.78 16.74
N ASN A 263 9.06 -4.07 16.95
CA ASN A 263 10.03 -5.12 16.61
C ASN A 263 10.20 -5.28 15.10
N THR A 264 9.22 -4.89 14.28
CA THR A 264 9.38 -4.85 12.83
C THR A 264 10.37 -3.75 12.42
N MET A 265 10.23 -2.53 12.96
CA MET A 265 11.14 -1.42 12.62
C MET A 265 12.60 -1.69 12.99
N LEU A 266 12.86 -2.41 14.09
CA LEU A 266 14.22 -2.74 14.53
C LEU A 266 14.99 -3.63 13.53
N LYS A 267 14.30 -4.28 12.59
CA LYS A 267 14.91 -5.17 11.59
C LYS A 267 15.39 -4.44 10.33
N TYR A 268 15.10 -3.15 10.19
CA TYR A 268 15.29 -2.39 8.95
C TYR A 268 16.15 -1.14 9.16
N PRO A 269 16.66 -0.52 8.07
CA PRO A 269 17.39 0.74 8.15
C PRO A 269 16.59 1.83 8.86
N LYS A 270 17.25 2.57 9.74
CA LYS A 270 16.59 3.54 10.64
C LYS A 270 16.08 4.81 9.93
N ASP A 271 16.56 5.06 8.72
CA ASP A 271 16.16 6.17 7.84
C ASP A 271 14.91 5.86 7.00
N TYR A 272 14.40 4.63 7.05
CA TYR A 272 13.10 4.29 6.47
C TYR A 272 11.96 5.02 7.17
N GLN A 273 10.79 5.06 6.53
CA GLN A 273 9.67 5.86 7.01
C GLN A 273 8.42 5.02 7.22
N LEU A 274 7.64 5.40 8.23
CA LEU A 274 6.24 5.02 8.36
C LEU A 274 5.36 6.14 7.84
N ARG A 275 4.26 5.76 7.18
CA ARG A 275 3.18 6.66 6.84
C ARG A 275 1.85 6.11 7.35
N PHE A 276 1.29 6.75 8.36
CA PHE A 276 -0.05 6.46 8.83
C PHE A 276 -1.08 7.35 8.16
N TYR A 277 -2.24 6.77 7.90
CA TYR A 277 -3.42 7.44 7.39
C TYR A 277 -4.48 7.42 8.48
N VAL A 278 -4.59 8.51 9.24
CA VAL A 278 -5.65 8.66 10.24
C VAL A 278 -6.95 8.91 9.48
N ILE A 279 -7.78 7.88 9.37
CA ILE A 279 -8.96 7.93 8.49
C ILE A 279 -9.97 8.93 9.03
N LYS A 280 -10.22 8.91 10.34
CA LYS A 280 -11.13 9.80 11.07
C LYS A 280 -10.41 10.31 12.32
N GLU A 281 -10.45 11.62 12.57
CA GLU A 281 -9.93 12.19 13.83
C GLU A 281 -10.90 11.95 14.99
N GLY A 282 -10.35 11.66 16.17
CA GLY A 282 -11.13 11.34 17.37
C GLY A 282 -11.68 9.91 17.39
N GLU A 283 -12.31 9.55 18.52
CA GLU A 283 -12.97 8.24 18.70
C GLU A 283 -14.17 8.07 17.75
#